data_AF-A0A239KHD7-F1
#
_entry.id   AF-A0A239KHD7-F1
#
_cell.length_a   1.000
_cell.length_b   1.000
_cell.length_c   1.000
_cell.angle_alpha   90.00
_cell.angle_beta   90.00
_cell.angle_gamma   90.00
#
_symmetry.space_group_name_H-M   'P 1'
#
loop_
_entity.id
_entity.type
_entity.pdbx_description
1 polymer ?
#
loop_
_entity_poly.entity_id
_entity_poly.type
_entity_poly.pdbx_seq_one_letter_code
_entity_poly.pdbx_strand_id
1 'polypeptide(L)'
;MTDLRPLSVLRTGGLIDIRESADGARVLCVDLSRSTSDTLVITHAALDDHRGGLVDLALEALCDQRVLSREIRTLRFAGIGPTSAGAEDRNETVRRHDLICAHVRSFAARHGVLVRDAYLAPKAFSFDTLVLLEQS
;
A
#
# COMPACT_ATOMS: atom_id res chain seq x y z
N MET A 1 -15.88 5.03 -26.96
CA MET A 1 -14.58 4.56 -26.43
C MET A 1 -14.66 4.70 -24.93
N THR A 2 -14.94 3.60 -24.22
CA THR A 2 -15.00 3.62 -22.75
C THR A 2 -13.56 3.63 -22.25
N ASP A 3 -13.16 4.71 -21.58
CA ASP A 3 -11.86 4.83 -20.92
C ASP A 3 -11.83 3.82 -19.76
N LEU A 4 -11.44 2.58 -20.06
CA LEU A 4 -11.39 1.47 -19.11
C LEU A 4 -10.11 1.60 -18.28
N ARG A 5 -10.07 2.60 -17.41
CA ARG A 5 -9.10 2.59 -16.32
C ARG A 5 -9.46 1.40 -15.43
N PRO A 6 -8.53 0.47 -15.18
CA PRO A 6 -8.83 -0.72 -14.37
C PRO A 6 -9.19 -0.35 -12.92
N LEU A 7 -8.88 0.88 -12.51
CA LEU A 7 -9.10 1.40 -11.18
C LEU A 7 -9.91 2.70 -11.18
N SER A 8 -10.71 2.86 -10.12
CA SER A 8 -11.40 4.08 -9.75
C SER A 8 -10.83 4.60 -8.42
N VAL A 9 -10.72 5.92 -8.29
CA VAL A 9 -10.22 6.58 -7.07
C VAL A 9 -11.34 7.41 -6.46
N LEU A 10 -11.68 7.12 -5.20
CA LEU A 10 -12.77 7.75 -4.46
C LEU A 10 -12.20 8.42 -3.20
N ARG A 11 -12.59 9.68 -2.94
CA ARG A 11 -12.22 10.40 -1.71
C ARG A 11 -13.43 10.54 -0.80
N THR A 12 -13.32 10.14 0.46
CA THR A 12 -14.42 10.23 1.42
C THR A 12 -13.91 10.39 2.84
N GLY A 13 -14.27 11.49 3.52
CA GLY A 13 -14.04 11.63 4.96
C GLY A 13 -12.60 11.42 5.44
N GLY A 14 -11.61 11.90 4.69
CA GLY A 14 -10.19 11.70 5.01
C GLY A 14 -9.60 10.38 4.51
N LEU A 15 -10.39 9.55 3.82
CA LEU A 15 -9.92 8.34 3.16
C LEU A 15 -9.79 8.54 1.65
N ILE A 16 -8.84 7.81 1.05
CA ILE A 16 -8.77 7.58 -0.39
C ILE A 16 -8.89 6.09 -0.63
N ASP A 17 -10.01 5.68 -1.22
CA ASP A 17 -10.27 4.32 -1.67
C ASP A 17 -9.88 4.19 -3.15
N ILE A 18 -9.04 3.21 -3.45
CA ILE A 18 -8.76 2.78 -4.82
C ILE A 18 -9.43 1.43 -5.02
N ARG A 19 -10.31 1.36 -6.00
CA ARG A 19 -11.17 0.20 -6.26
C ARG A 19 -11.04 -0.28 -7.68
N GLU A 20 -11.15 -1.59 -7.86
CA GLU A 20 -11.25 -2.22 -9.16
C GLU A 20 -12.55 -1.77 -9.85
N SER A 21 -12.43 -1.29 -11.10
CA SER A 21 -13.57 -0.74 -11.83
C SER A 21 -14.62 -1.80 -12.22
N ALA A 22 -14.20 -3.06 -12.33
CA ALA A 22 -15.05 -4.15 -12.81
C ALA A 22 -16.10 -4.58 -11.79
N ASP A 23 -15.72 -4.73 -10.52
CA ASP A 23 -16.58 -5.24 -9.44
C ASP A 23 -16.70 -4.29 -8.23
N GLY A 24 -15.94 -3.18 -8.22
CA GLY A 24 -15.89 -2.24 -7.12
C GLY A 24 -15.09 -2.72 -5.91
N ALA A 25 -14.35 -3.83 -6.02
CA ALA A 25 -13.55 -4.36 -4.93
C ALA A 25 -12.43 -3.39 -4.54
N ARG A 26 -12.19 -3.24 -3.24
CA ARG A 26 -11.15 -2.36 -2.72
C ARG A 26 -9.78 -3.00 -2.95
N VAL A 27 -8.94 -2.30 -3.69
CA VAL A 27 -7.54 -2.67 -3.95
C VAL A 27 -6.62 -2.04 -2.92
N LEU A 28 -6.80 -0.74 -2.64
CA LEU A 28 -5.96 -0.01 -1.70
C LEU A 28 -6.78 1.05 -0.97
N CYS A 29 -6.49 1.28 0.32
CA CYS A 29 -7.09 2.38 1.08
C CYS A 29 -6.02 3.18 1.81
N VAL A 30 -6.04 4.49 1.63
CA VAL A 30 -5.17 5.44 2.34
C VAL A 30 -6.00 6.18 3.38
N ASP A 31 -5.46 6.28 4.59
CA ASP A 31 -6.02 7.11 5.66
C ASP A 31 -5.20 8.39 5.81
N LEU A 32 -5.73 9.49 5.25
CA LEU A 32 -5.08 10.80 5.28
C LEU A 32 -5.10 11.41 6.69
N SER A 33 -6.05 11.03 7.55
CA SER A 33 -6.11 11.55 8.92
C SER A 33 -4.96 11.03 9.79
N ARG A 34 -4.42 9.87 9.43
CA ARG A 34 -3.26 9.23 10.08
C ARG A 34 -1.95 9.48 9.33
N SER A 35 -2.03 10.04 8.13
CA SER A 35 -0.86 10.38 7.30
C SER A 35 -0.27 11.73 7.73
N THR A 36 1.02 11.88 7.51
CA THR A 36 1.79 13.12 7.75
C THR A 36 2.38 13.60 6.42
N SER A 37 3.09 14.73 6.45
CA SER A 37 3.78 15.26 5.26
C SER A 37 4.86 14.32 4.70
N ASP A 38 5.41 13.43 5.53
CA ASP A 38 6.48 12.50 5.15
C ASP A 38 6.06 11.01 5.17
N THR A 39 4.89 10.68 5.72
CA THR A 39 4.41 9.30 5.86
C THR A 39 3.00 9.15 5.34
N LEU A 40 2.82 8.26 4.36
CA LEU A 40 1.49 7.90 3.86
C LEU A 40 1.03 6.59 4.51
N VAL A 41 -0.14 6.61 5.17
CA VAL A 41 -0.69 5.45 5.87
C VAL A 41 -1.70 4.72 4.97
N ILE A 42 -1.35 3.50 4.61
CA ILE A 42 -2.17 2.57 3.83
C ILE A 42 -2.80 1.58 4.80
N THR A 43 -4.11 1.57 4.92
CA THR A 43 -4.86 0.73 5.88
C THR A 43 -5.40 -0.56 5.25
N HIS A 44 -5.36 -0.65 3.93
CA HIS A 44 -5.76 -1.83 3.17
C HIS A 44 -4.92 -1.95 1.90
N ALA A 45 -4.50 -3.17 1.58
CA ALA A 45 -3.91 -3.54 0.30
C ALA A 45 -4.38 -4.97 -0.07
N ALA A 46 -4.90 -5.15 -1.29
CA ALA A 46 -5.31 -6.45 -1.81
C ALA A 46 -4.08 -7.25 -2.28
N LEU A 47 -3.51 -8.04 -1.37
CA LEU A 47 -2.28 -8.82 -1.57
C LEU A 47 -2.54 -10.28 -1.95
N ASP A 48 -3.69 -10.56 -2.55
CA ASP A 48 -3.99 -11.90 -3.06
C ASP A 48 -3.47 -12.09 -4.50
N ASP A 49 -3.30 -13.34 -4.92
CA ASP A 49 -2.69 -13.68 -6.22
C ASP A 49 -3.46 -13.11 -7.42
N HIS A 50 -4.75 -12.80 -7.25
CA HIS A 50 -5.60 -12.29 -8.32
C HIS A 50 -5.49 -10.77 -8.45
N ARG A 51 -5.28 -10.06 -7.33
CA ARG A 51 -5.31 -8.58 -7.27
C ARG A 51 -3.97 -7.93 -6.92
N GLY A 52 -2.92 -8.70 -6.63
CA GLY A 52 -1.59 -8.15 -6.36
C GLY A 52 -1.09 -7.22 -7.47
N GLY A 53 -1.30 -7.58 -8.75
CA GLY A 53 -0.97 -6.72 -9.89
C GLY A 53 -1.70 -5.37 -9.91
N LEU A 54 -2.85 -5.25 -9.24
CA LEU A 54 -3.59 -3.99 -9.12
C LEU A 54 -3.01 -3.07 -8.05
N VAL A 55 -2.24 -3.59 -7.08
CA VAL A 55 -1.61 -2.76 -6.03
C VAL A 55 -0.58 -1.81 -6.64
N ASP A 56 0.20 -2.30 -7.59
CA ASP A 56 1.13 -1.52 -8.40
C ASP A 56 0.42 -0.33 -9.08
N LEU A 57 -0.68 -0.62 -9.79
CA LEU A 57 -1.49 0.41 -10.46
C LEU A 57 -2.18 1.36 -9.46
N ALA A 58 -2.51 0.88 -8.26
CA ALA A 58 -3.08 1.71 -7.22
C ALA A 58 -2.05 2.71 -6.66
N LEU A 59 -0.79 2.30 -6.48
CA LEU A 59 0.29 3.22 -6.10
C LEU A 59 0.55 4.28 -7.18
N GLU A 60 0.47 3.90 -8.45
CA GLU A 60 0.54 4.84 -9.58
C GLU A 60 -0.62 5.85 -9.55
N ALA A 61 -1.84 5.38 -9.31
CA ALA A 61 -3.00 6.27 -9.17
C ALA A 61 -2.85 7.25 -7.99
N LEU A 62 -2.18 6.88 -6.90
CA LEU A 62 -1.87 7.82 -5.81
C LEU A 62 -0.89 8.92 -6.24
N CYS A 63 0.06 8.62 -7.13
CA CYS A 63 0.98 9.61 -7.70
C CYS A 63 0.25 10.58 -8.62
N ASP A 64 -0.60 10.07 -9.51
CA ASP A 64 -1.41 10.88 -10.43
C ASP A 64 -2.32 11.86 -9.66
N GLN A 65 -2.81 11.42 -8.51
CA GLN A 65 -3.64 12.22 -7.60
C GLN A 65 -2.85 13.14 -6.68
N ARG A 66 -1.52 13.18 -6.83
CA ARG A 66 -0.56 13.93 -5.99
C ARG A 66 -0.66 13.63 -4.50
N VAL A 67 -1.12 12.42 -4.15
CA VAL A 67 -1.20 11.94 -2.77
C VAL A 67 0.13 11.34 -2.36
N LEU A 68 0.68 10.48 -3.21
CA LEU A 68 2.05 9.99 -3.08
C LEU A 68 2.97 11.00 -3.78
N SER A 69 3.42 12.00 -3.03
CA SER A 69 4.32 13.05 -3.52
C SER A 69 5.79 12.70 -3.27
N ARG A 70 6.71 13.51 -3.79
CA ARG A 70 8.16 13.40 -3.51
C ARG A 70 8.52 13.69 -2.04
N GLU A 71 7.61 14.29 -1.29
CA GLU A 71 7.81 14.58 0.13
C GLU A 71 7.63 13.33 1.00
N ILE A 72 6.82 12.38 0.54
CA ILE A 72 6.61 11.11 1.22
C ILE A 72 7.89 10.29 1.17
N ARG A 73 8.41 10.00 2.37
CA ARG A 73 9.60 9.17 2.60
C ARG A 73 9.26 7.82 3.19
N THR A 74 8.04 7.63 3.68
CA THR A 74 7.60 6.37 4.27
C THR A 74 6.23 5.97 3.74
N LEU A 75 6.11 4.74 3.23
CA LEU A 75 4.83 4.06 3.07
C LEU A 75 4.61 3.16 4.27
N ARG A 76 3.59 3.46 5.06
CA ARG A 76 3.19 2.66 6.23
C ARG A 76 1.96 1.85 5.89
N PHE A 77 2.13 0.56 5.69
CA PHE A 77 1.03 -0.37 5.57
C PHE A 77 0.63 -0.85 6.97
N ALA A 78 -0.52 -0.38 7.45
CA ALA A 78 -0.98 -0.59 8.81
C ALA A 78 -1.78 -1.89 8.95
N GLY A 79 -1.56 -2.61 10.05
CA GLY A 79 -2.38 -3.79 10.38
C GLY A 79 -2.16 -4.98 9.44
N ILE A 80 -0.91 -5.23 9.07
CA ILE A 80 -0.51 -6.38 8.25
C ILE A 80 -0.54 -7.65 9.11
N GLY A 81 -1.51 -8.51 8.81
CA GLY A 81 -1.60 -9.88 9.31
C GLY A 81 -2.40 -10.06 10.60
N PRO A 82 -2.88 -11.28 10.88
CA PRO A 82 -3.53 -11.63 12.13
C PRO A 82 -2.56 -11.55 13.32
N THR A 83 -3.11 -11.37 14.52
CA THR A 83 -2.39 -11.06 15.76
C THR A 83 -2.08 -12.30 16.60
N SER A 84 -2.47 -13.47 16.10
CA SER A 84 -2.50 -14.71 16.88
C SER A 84 -1.12 -15.36 17.00
N ALA A 85 -0.96 -16.15 18.06
CA ALA A 85 0.33 -16.70 18.50
C ALA A 85 0.80 -17.93 17.70
N GLY A 86 0.05 -18.36 16.67
CA GLY A 86 0.36 -19.54 15.88
C GLY A 86 1.47 -19.32 14.85
N ALA A 87 2.16 -20.39 14.45
CA ALA A 87 3.17 -20.34 13.38
C ALA A 87 2.56 -19.95 12.02
N GLU A 88 1.31 -20.34 11.75
CA GLU A 88 0.59 -20.00 10.52
C GLU A 88 0.34 -18.48 10.40
N ASP A 89 0.01 -17.81 11.50
CA ASP A 89 -0.21 -16.37 11.54
C ASP A 89 1.08 -15.58 11.30
N ARG A 90 2.20 -16.10 11.83
CA ARG A 90 3.53 -15.53 11.57
C ARG A 90 3.90 -15.67 10.10
N ASN A 91 3.71 -16.86 9.52
CA ASN A 91 3.99 -17.11 8.10
C ASN A 91 3.15 -16.22 7.19
N GLU A 92 1.86 -16.04 7.50
CA GLU A 92 1.00 -15.13 6.74
C GLU A 92 1.42 -13.67 6.87
N THR A 93 1.83 -13.23 8.07
CA THR A 93 2.34 -11.87 8.28
C THR A 93 3.61 -11.61 7.47
N VAL A 94 4.56 -12.54 7.47
CA VAL A 94 5.79 -12.47 6.66
C VAL A 94 5.44 -12.50 5.17
N ARG A 95 4.57 -13.40 4.73
CA ARG A 95 4.15 -13.48 3.32
C ARG A 95 3.55 -12.15 2.84
N ARG A 96 2.68 -11.53 3.62
CA ARG A 96 2.11 -10.21 3.29
C ARG A 96 3.15 -9.11 3.26
N HIS A 97 4.08 -9.11 4.21
CA HIS A 97 5.21 -8.17 4.23
C HIS A 97 6.04 -8.27 2.94
N ASP A 98 6.39 -9.49 2.53
CA ASP A 98 7.19 -9.74 1.34
C ASP A 98 6.47 -9.29 0.07
N LEU A 99 5.15 -9.53 -0.02
CA LEU A 99 4.32 -9.06 -1.13
C LEU A 99 4.27 -7.53 -1.20
N ILE A 100 4.09 -6.85 -0.07
CA ILE A 100 4.14 -5.38 0.00
C ILE A 100 5.50 -4.88 -0.50
N CYS A 101 6.59 -5.48 -0.02
CA CYS A 101 7.92 -5.11 -0.43
C CYS A 101 8.13 -5.31 -1.94
N ALA A 102 7.64 -6.41 -2.50
CA ALA A 102 7.71 -6.68 -3.93
C ALA A 102 6.96 -5.63 -4.75
N HIS A 103 5.72 -5.31 -4.38
CA HIS A 103 4.90 -4.29 -5.05
C HIS A 103 5.50 -2.89 -4.95
N VAL A 104 5.94 -2.48 -3.76
CA VAL A 104 6.54 -1.14 -3.59
C VAL A 104 7.87 -1.03 -4.33
N ARG A 105 8.70 -2.09 -4.38
CA ARG A 105 9.94 -2.09 -5.17
C ARG A 105 9.67 -2.04 -6.67
N SER A 106 8.69 -2.82 -7.14
CA SER A 106 8.24 -2.81 -8.54
C SER A 106 7.78 -1.41 -8.96
N PHE A 107 6.92 -0.78 -8.15
CA PHE A 107 6.52 0.61 -8.32
C PHE A 107 7.72 1.58 -8.29
N ALA A 108 8.58 1.50 -7.28
CA ALA A 108 9.70 2.42 -7.10
C ALA A 108 10.67 2.40 -8.29
N ALA A 109 10.97 1.21 -8.82
CA ALA A 109 11.80 1.02 -10.00
C ALA A 109 11.23 1.73 -11.25
N ARG A 110 9.90 1.75 -11.43
CA ARG A 110 9.24 2.45 -12.56
C ARG A 110 9.26 3.97 -12.40
N HIS A 111 9.32 4.47 -11.17
CA HIS A 111 9.23 5.90 -10.87
C HIS A 111 10.57 6.56 -10.53
N GLY A 112 11.69 5.84 -10.66
CA GLY A 112 13.03 6.36 -10.33
C GLY A 112 13.21 6.64 -8.82
N VAL A 113 12.44 5.95 -7.98
CA VAL A 113 12.54 6.02 -6.52
C VAL A 113 13.31 4.79 -6.03
N LEU A 114 14.11 4.94 -4.98
CA LEU A 114 14.79 3.82 -4.34
C LEU A 114 14.05 3.40 -3.07
N VAL A 115 13.91 2.09 -2.86
CA VAL A 115 13.52 1.54 -1.57
C VAL A 115 14.79 1.35 -0.75
N ARG A 116 15.01 2.20 0.25
CA ARG A 116 16.20 2.16 1.10
C ARG A 116 16.15 0.97 2.05
N ASP A 117 15.00 0.78 2.71
CA ASP A 117 14.80 -0.29 3.69
C ASP A 117 13.31 -0.62 3.81
N ALA A 118 13.00 -1.82 4.31
CA ALA A 118 11.66 -2.23 4.65
C ALA A 118 11.68 -3.14 5.88
N TYR A 119 10.83 -2.86 6.87
CA TYR A 119 10.80 -3.65 8.10
C TYR A 119 9.40 -3.80 8.68
N LEU A 120 9.20 -4.88 9.43
CA LEU A 120 8.01 -5.14 10.22
C LEU A 120 8.12 -4.44 11.58
N ALA A 121 7.24 -3.48 11.81
CA ALA A 121 7.15 -2.74 13.08
C ALA A 121 6.03 -3.34 13.95
N PRO A 122 6.33 -3.87 15.15
CA PRO A 122 5.30 -4.44 16.03
C PRO A 122 4.35 -3.36 16.56
N LYS A 123 3.08 -3.74 16.72
CA LYS A 123 2.01 -3.01 17.43
C LYS A 123 1.38 -3.93 18.48
N ALA A 124 0.60 -3.36 19.40
CA ALA A 124 0.01 -4.09 20.52
C ALA A 124 -0.71 -5.39 20.09
N PHE A 125 -1.39 -5.35 18.94
CA PHE A 125 -2.09 -6.49 18.35
C PHE A 125 -2.01 -6.37 16.83
N SER A 126 -0.83 -6.28 16.23
CA SER A 126 -0.62 -6.35 14.76
C SER A 126 0.84 -6.03 14.44
N PHE A 127 1.19 -6.13 13.16
CA PHE A 127 2.40 -5.54 12.63
C PHE A 127 2.04 -4.48 11.59
N ASP A 128 2.88 -3.46 11.48
CA ASP A 128 2.88 -2.57 10.33
C ASP A 128 4.07 -2.94 9.44
N THR A 129 3.90 -2.88 8.13
CA THR A 129 5.04 -2.87 7.21
C THR A 129 5.40 -1.42 6.90
N LEU A 130 6.63 -1.03 7.23
CA LEU A 130 7.17 0.29 6.92
C LEU A 130 8.15 0.15 5.76
N VAL A 131 7.92 0.87 4.67
CA VAL A 131 8.82 0.92 3.51
C VAL A 131 9.39 2.32 3.39
N LEU A 132 10.71 2.45 3.52
CA LEU A 132 11.44 3.71 3.46
C LEU A 132 11.86 4.00 2.01
N LEU A 133 11.46 5.16 1.52
CA LEU A 133 11.73 5.65 0.18
C LEU A 133 12.85 6.69 0.21
N GLU A 134 13.80 6.54 -0.71
CA GLU A 134 14.84 7.52 -1.01
C GLU A 134 14.59 8.08 -2.40
N GLN A 135 14.43 9.41 -2.48
CA GLN A 135 14.23 10.10 -3.75
C GLN A 135 15.60 10.48 -4.27
N SER A 136 15.89 10.13 -5.52
CA SER A 136 17.12 10.50 -6.21
C SER A 136 17.12 11.98 -6.63
#